data_AF-G5J4G4-F1
#
_entry.id   AF-G5J4G4-F1
#
_cell.length_a   1.000
_cell.length_b   1.000
_cell.length_c   1.000
_cell.angle_alpha   90.00
_cell.angle_beta   90.00
_cell.angle_gamma   90.00
#
_symmetry.space_group_name_H-M   'P 1'
#
loop_
_entity.id
_entity.type
_entity.pdbx_description
1 polymer ?
#
loop_
_entity_poly.entity_id
_entity_poly.type
_entity_poly.pdbx_seq_one_letter_code
_entity_poly.pdbx_strand_id
1 'polypeptide(L)' 'MTPSERKRLEACLTEVSEILYNNSDTESITTLEDIETVVREEVLEHVSPQIALFLLNKKQKRERGENEKSKVVLDS' A
#
# COMPACT_ATOMS: atom_id res chain seq x y z
N MET A 1 -11.30 0.33 -10.59
CA MET A 1 -10.43 -0.76 -11.06
C MET A 1 -11.05 -1.40 -12.28
N THR A 2 -10.32 -1.43 -13.38
CA THR A 2 -10.64 -2.26 -14.55
C THR A 2 -10.51 -3.76 -14.20
N PRO A 3 -11.07 -4.67 -15.01
CA PRO A 3 -10.90 -6.11 -14.78
C PRO A 3 -9.43 -6.56 -14.76
N SER A 4 -8.59 -5.95 -15.61
CA SER A 4 -7.15 -6.20 -15.64
C SER A 4 -6.46 -5.73 -14.35
N GLU A 5 -6.82 -4.54 -13.84
CA GLU A 5 -6.32 -4.05 -12.56
C GLU A 5 -6.75 -4.95 -11.40
N ARG A 6 -7.96 -5.50 -11.43
CA ARG A 6 -8.44 -6.45 -10.42
C ARG A 6 -7.63 -7.74 -10.39
N LYS A 7 -7.43 -8.37 -11.55
CA LYS A 7 -6.64 -9.59 -11.65
C LYS A 7 -5.20 -9.40 -11.16
N ARG A 8 -4.61 -8.25 -11.49
CA ARG A 8 -3.26 -7.88 -11.02
C ARG A 8 -3.23 -7.66 -9.51
N LEU A 9 -4.22 -6.97 -8.96
CA LEU A 9 -4.32 -6.76 -7.51
C LEU A 9 -4.46 -8.10 -6.78
N GLU A 10 -5.33 -8.99 -7.26
CA GLU A 10 -5.52 -10.32 -6.68
C GLU A 10 -4.22 -11.13 -6.67
N ALA A 11 -3.47 -11.15 -7.78
CA ALA A 11 -2.17 -11.83 -7.82
C ALA A 11 -1.17 -11.27 -6.79
N CYS A 12 -1.08 -9.93 -6.67
CA CYS A 12 -0.24 -9.30 -5.66
C CYS A 12 -0.69 -9.62 -4.23
N LEU A 13 -2.00 -9.65 -3.98
CA LEU A 13 -2.53 -9.98 -2.66
C LEU A 13 -2.25 -11.43 -2.29
N THR A 14 -2.35 -12.38 -3.23
CA THR A 14 -1.96 -13.78 -2.99
C THR A 14 -0.50 -13.88 -2.59
N GLU A 15 0.41 -13.29 -3.38
CA GLU A 15 1.85 -13.33 -3.10
C GLU A 15 2.19 -12.69 -1.75
N VAL A 16 1.61 -11.52 -1.44
CA VAL A 16 1.82 -10.84 -0.16
C VAL A 16 1.25 -11.66 0.99
N SER A 17 0.08 -12.26 0.83
CA SER A 17 -0.55 -13.06 1.90
C SER A 17 0.30 -14.27 2.29
N GLU A 18 0.92 -14.94 1.31
CA GLU A 18 1.84 -16.06 1.59
C GLU A 18 3.08 -15.60 2.38
N ILE A 19 3.65 -14.45 2.01
CA ILE A 19 4.82 -13.89 2.70
C ILE A 19 4.47 -13.51 4.14
N LEU A 20 3.38 -12.77 4.34
CA LEU A 20 2.97 -12.29 5.66
C LEU A 20 2.59 -13.47 6.57
N TYR A 21 1.79 -14.42 6.06
CA TYR A 21 1.44 -15.65 6.79
C TYR A 21 2.67 -16.43 7.30
N ASN A 22 3.73 -16.54 6.49
CA ASN A 22 4.96 -17.25 6.88
C ASN A 22 5.76 -16.53 7.98
N ASN A 23 5.46 -15.26 8.27
CA ASN A 23 6.12 -14.46 9.29
C ASN A 23 5.23 -14.17 10.51
N SER A 24 3.95 -14.54 10.46
CA SER A 24 3.02 -14.42 11.59
C SER A 24 3.11 -15.63 12.54
N ASP A 25 2.71 -15.45 13.79
CA ASP A 25 2.52 -16.57 14.72
C ASP A 25 1.25 -17.36 14.38
N THR A 26 1.39 -18.33 13.47
CA THR A 26 0.25 -19.10 12.97
C THR A 26 -0.33 -20.07 14.01
N GLU A 27 0.41 -20.39 15.07
CA GLU A 27 -0.06 -21.31 16.13
C GLU A 27 -1.12 -20.64 17.02
N SER A 28 -1.18 -19.30 17.07
CA SER A 28 -2.16 -18.55 17.85
C SER A 28 -3.48 -18.26 17.12
N ILE A 29 -3.65 -18.68 15.86
CA ILE A 29 -4.84 -18.36 15.05
C ILE A 29 -5.89 -19.47 15.18
N THR A 30 -6.84 -19.31 16.11
CA THR A 30 -7.87 -20.34 16.38
C THR A 30 -9.30 -19.84 16.19
N THR A 31 -9.50 -18.52 16.24
CA THR A 31 -10.80 -17.87 16.14
C THR A 31 -10.82 -16.81 15.04
N LEU A 32 -12.02 -16.33 14.70
CA LEU A 32 -12.16 -15.19 13.79
C LEU A 32 -11.54 -13.90 14.34
N GLU A 33 -11.55 -13.74 15.68
CA GLU A 33 -10.92 -12.60 16.36
C GLU A 33 -9.39 -12.66 16.22
N ASP A 34 -8.80 -13.85 16.35
CA ASP A 34 -7.36 -14.04 16.14
C ASP A 34 -6.98 -13.73 14.68
N ILE A 35 -7.78 -14.20 13.72
CA ILE A 35 -7.59 -13.90 12.28
C ILE A 35 -7.62 -12.39 12.04
N GLU A 36 -8.63 -11.70 12.56
CA GLU A 36 -8.75 -10.25 12.41
C GLU A 36 -7.56 -9.52 13.03
N THR A 37 -7.12 -9.96 14.21
CA THR A 37 -6.00 -9.38 14.94
C THR A 37 -4.71 -9.50 14.14
N VAL A 38 -4.35 -10.71 13.70
CA VAL A 38 -3.16 -10.95 12.88
C VAL A 38 -3.24 -10.16 11.57
N VAL A 39 -4.37 -10.18 10.86
CA VAL A 39 -4.54 -9.41 9.62
C VAL A 39 -4.33 -7.91 9.88
N ARG A 40 -4.86 -7.37 10.97
CA ARG A 40 -4.69 -5.95 11.32
C ARG A 40 -3.23 -5.62 11.59
N GLU A 41 -2.54 -6.45 12.37
CA GLU A 41 -1.13 -6.24 12.72
C GLU A 41 -0.25 -6.22 11.47
N GLU A 42 -0.35 -7.25 10.62
CA GLU A 42 0.39 -7.36 9.37
C GLU A 42 0.11 -6.18 8.40
N VAL A 43 -1.15 -5.74 8.32
CA VAL A 43 -1.53 -4.56 7.51
C VAL A 43 -0.95 -3.28 8.08
N LEU A 44 -0.93 -3.10 9.40
CA LEU A 44 -0.38 -1.90 10.04
C LEU A 44 1.14 -1.84 9.92
N GLU A 45 1.81 -2.97 10.11
CA GLU A 45 3.28 -3.04 10.11
C GLU A 45 3.88 -3.00 8.71
N HIS A 46 3.30 -3.73 7.75
CA HIS A 46 3.94 -3.95 6.45
C HIS A 46 3.25 -3.26 5.27
N VAL A 47 1.91 -3.21 5.25
CA VAL A 47 1.16 -2.72 4.08
C VAL A 47 0.92 -1.21 4.14
N SER A 48 0.42 -0.73 5.28
CA SER A 48 0.03 0.67 5.47
C SER A 48 1.19 1.66 5.22
N PRO A 49 2.42 1.42 5.70
CA PRO A 49 3.54 2.32 5.44
C PRO A 49 3.88 2.44 3.95
N GLN A 50 3.78 1.34 3.18
CA GLN A 50 4.06 1.36 1.74
C GLN A 50 3.03 2.21 0.98
N ILE A 51 1.75 2.08 1.33
CA ILE A 51 0.68 2.91 0.76
C ILE A 51 0.89 4.38 1.12
N ALA A 52 1.16 4.68 2.40
CA ALA A 52 1.39 6.04 2.87
C ALA A 52 2.58 6.69 2.15
N LEU A 53 3.70 5.98 2.03
CA LEU A 53 4.89 6.45 1.31
C LEU A 53 4.60 6.68 -0.18
N PHE A 54 3.88 5.77 -0.83
CA PHE A 54 3.47 5.93 -2.23
C PHE A 54 2.63 7.20 -2.42
N LEU A 55 1.64 7.43 -1.57
CA LEU A 55 0.78 8.62 -1.63
C LEU A 55 1.56 9.90 -1.37
N LEU A 56 2.46 9.91 -0.37
CA LEU A 56 3.34 11.03 -0.07
C LEU A 56 4.21 11.39 -1.29
N ASN A 57 4.83 10.38 -1.91
CA ASN A 57 5.65 10.57 -3.11
C ASN A 57 4.83 11.11 -4.29
N LYS A 58 3.57 10.67 -4.46
CA LYS A 58 2.66 11.20 -5.49
C LYS A 58 2.29 12.66 -5.22
N LYS A 59 2.03 13.02 -3.96
CA LYS A 59 1.75 14.40 -3.55
C LYS A 59 2.94 15.32 -3.86
N GLN A 60 4.15 14.97 -3.41
CA GLN A 60 5.35 15.77 -3.64
C GLN A 60 5.66 15.98 -5.12
N LYS A 61 5.46 14.96 -5.96
CA LYS A 61 5.65 15.09 -7.42
C LYS A 61 4.70 16.10 -8.06
N ARG A 62 3.46 16.18 -7.58
CA ARG A 62 2.49 17.17 -8.07
C ARG A 62 2.92 18.58 -7.68
N GLU A 63 3.25 18.79 -6.41
CA GLU A 63 3.69 20.09 -5.89
C GLU A 63 4.96 20.61 -6.60
N ARG A 64 5.93 19.74 -6.90
CA ARG A 64 7.12 20.11 -7.68
C ARG A 64 6.79 20.49 -9.12
N GLY A 65 5.96 19.70 -9.80
CA GLY A 65 5.55 19.99 -11.18
C GLY A 65 4.69 21.25 -11.32
N GLU A 66 3.91 21.60 -10.29
CA GLU A 66 3.16 22.86 -10.22
C GLU A 66 4.10 24.05 -10.03
N ASN A 67 5.08 23.96 -9.12
CA ASN A 67 6.08 25.00 -8.92
C ASN A 67 6.95 25.27 -10.16
N GLU A 68 7.30 24.23 -10.93
CA GLU A 68 8.04 24.39 -12.19
C GLU A 68 7.20 25.10 -13.27
N LYS A 69 5.90 24.78 -13.39
CA LYS A 69 5.00 25.47 -14.33
C LYS A 69 4.78 26.94 -13.96
N SER A 70 4.63 27.26 -12.68
CA SER A 70 4.50 28.64 -12.21
C SER A 70 5.75 29.48 -12.46
N LYS A 71 6.94 28.88 -12.40
CA LYS A 71 8.21 29.58 -12.65
C LYS A 71 8.40 29.91 -14.14
N VAL A 72 8.01 29.01 -15.04
CA VAL A 72 8.08 29.24 -16.50
C VAL A 72 7.14 30.37 -16.95
N VAL A 73 5.97 30.52 -16.30
CA VAL A 73 5.00 31.58 -16.62
C VAL A 73 5.45 32.96 -16.13
N LEU A 74 6.27 33.04 -15.08
CA LEU A 74 6.76 34.31 -14.52
C LEU A 74 8.01 34.85 -15.24
N ASP A 75 8.72 33.99 -15.98
CA ASP A 75 9.91 34.36 -16.78
C ASP A 75 9.58 34.60 -18.28
N SER A 76 8.29 34.62 -18.67
CA SER A 76 7.80 34.90 -20.03
C SER A 76 7.09 36.25 -20.12
#